data_AF-A0A5C6EFX7-F1
#
_entry.id   AF-A0A5C6EFX7-F1
#
_cell.length_a   1.000
_cell.length_b   1.000
_cell.length_c   1.000
_cell.angle_alpha   90.00
_cell.angle_beta   90.00
_cell.angle_gamma   90.00
#
_symmetry.space_group_name_H-M   'P 1'
#
loop_
_entity.id
_entity.type
_entity.pdbx_description
1 polymer ?
#
loop_
_entity_poly.entity_id
_entity_poly.type
_entity_poly.pdbx_seq_one_letter_code
_entity_poly.pdbx_strand_id
1 'polypeptide(L)'
;MSSQIDMRHDCFDPVEDPYAQSRVVHLLNSTLLLIVAAAIADADGPEKIECFGHEKLDWLMNLADFSAGIPSHDTITRVLSLIKPSVSLVCRLCSRTKAR
;
A
#
# COMPACT_ATOMS: atom_id res chain seq x y z
N MET A 1 -2.66 13.08 51.47
CA MET A 1 -2.67 14.43 50.85
C MET A 1 -2.17 14.25 49.43
N SER A 2 -3.09 13.94 48.53
CA SER A 2 -2.81 13.56 47.14
C SER A 2 -2.53 14.81 46.32
N SER A 3 -1.29 14.97 45.85
CA SER A 3 -0.90 16.03 44.92
C SER A 3 -1.28 15.63 43.49
N GLN A 4 -2.50 16.03 43.12
CA GLN A 4 -2.92 16.61 41.85
C GLN A 4 -2.05 16.31 40.60
N ILE A 5 -2.55 15.41 39.76
CA ILE A 5 -2.19 15.34 38.33
C ILE A 5 -2.91 16.51 37.65
N ASP A 6 -2.16 17.46 37.09
CA ASP A 6 -2.73 18.60 36.37
C ASP A 6 -3.07 18.17 34.93
N MET A 7 -4.38 18.01 34.69
CA MET A 7 -4.98 17.80 33.38
C MET A 7 -4.95 19.11 32.61
N ARG A 8 -4.01 19.25 31.66
CA ARG A 8 -4.10 20.27 30.61
C ARG A 8 -5.11 19.84 29.56
N HIS A 9 -6.37 20.18 29.79
CA HIS A 9 -7.39 20.22 28.74
C HIS A 9 -7.38 21.58 28.03
N ASP A 10 -7.78 21.53 26.76
CA ASP A 10 -8.31 22.63 25.95
C ASP A 10 -7.32 23.61 25.30
N CYS A 11 -6.76 23.21 24.15
CA CYS A 11 -6.79 24.01 22.90
C CYS A 11 -6.24 23.22 21.69
N PHE A 12 -6.65 21.96 21.51
CA PHE A 12 -6.51 21.32 20.20
C PHE A 12 -7.87 21.40 19.52
N ASP A 13 -8.08 22.50 18.79
CA ASP A 13 -9.16 22.53 17.80
C ASP A 13 -8.98 21.33 16.85
N PRO A 14 -10.05 20.59 16.52
CA PRO A 14 -9.99 19.61 15.45
C PRO A 14 -9.71 20.37 14.15
N VAL A 15 -8.43 20.41 13.76
CA VAL A 15 -8.05 20.88 12.43
C VAL A 15 -8.64 19.89 11.45
N GLU A 16 -9.71 20.29 10.77
CA GLU A 16 -10.23 19.58 9.62
C GLU A 16 -9.12 19.53 8.57
N ASP A 17 -8.58 18.32 8.35
CA ASP A 17 -7.61 18.08 7.30
C ASP A 17 -8.35 18.12 5.94
N PRO A 18 -8.16 19.18 5.12
CA PRO A 18 -8.84 19.31 3.84
C PRO A 18 -8.45 18.19 2.86
N TYR A 19 -7.38 17.45 3.14
CA TYR A 19 -6.90 16.34 2.31
C TYR A 19 -7.48 14.98 2.70
N ALA A 20 -8.23 14.89 3.80
CA ALA A 20 -8.85 13.63 4.23
C ALA A 20 -9.85 13.09 3.19
N GLN A 21 -10.56 13.98 2.48
CA GLN A 21 -11.52 13.62 1.44
C GLN A 21 -10.87 13.00 0.19
N SER A 22 -9.59 13.30 -0.09
CA SER A 22 -8.87 12.72 -1.23
C SER A 22 -8.17 11.41 -0.87
N ARG A 23 -8.15 11.02 0.41
CA ARG A 23 -7.48 9.80 0.86
C ARG A 23 -8.47 8.66 0.87
N VAL A 24 -8.47 7.90 -0.22
CA VAL A 24 -9.22 6.64 -0.28
C VAL A 24 -8.54 5.62 0.64
N VAL A 25 -9.29 5.12 1.62
CA VAL A 25 -8.80 4.07 2.51
C VAL A 25 -8.99 2.73 1.80
N HIS A 26 -7.94 2.27 1.13
CA HIS A 26 -7.89 0.90 0.64
C HIS A 26 -7.56 -0.02 1.82
N LEU A 27 -8.28 -1.13 1.95
CA LEU A 27 -7.88 -2.18 2.88
C LEU A 27 -6.47 -2.65 2.50
N LEU A 28 -5.54 -2.62 3.45
CA LEU A 28 -4.17 -3.07 3.23
C LEU A 28 -4.12 -4.48 2.64
N ASN A 29 -5.08 -5.33 3.04
CA ASN A 29 -5.25 -6.68 2.50
C ASN A 29 -5.52 -6.69 0.98
N SER A 30 -6.44 -5.87 0.49
CA SER A 30 -6.77 -5.79 -0.94
C SER A 30 -5.59 -5.24 -1.75
N THR A 31 -4.87 -4.24 -1.22
CA THR A 31 -3.64 -3.71 -1.85
C THR A 31 -2.52 -4.75 -1.90
N LEU A 32 -2.33 -5.53 -0.82
CA LEU A 32 -1.35 -6.62 -0.80
C LEU A 32 -1.70 -7.72 -1.81
N LEU A 33 -2.98 -8.09 -1.92
CA LEU A 33 -3.44 -9.08 -2.89
C LEU A 33 -3.19 -8.61 -4.33
N LEU A 34 -3.45 -7.33 -4.62
CA LEU A 34 -3.11 -6.72 -5.91
C LEU A 34 -1.61 -6.81 -6.21
N ILE A 35 -0.75 -6.45 -5.24
CA ILE A 35 0.71 -6.50 -5.40
C ILE A 35 1.18 -7.93 -5.66
N VAL A 36 0.67 -8.92 -4.94
CA VAL A 36 1.04 -10.33 -5.12
C VAL A 36 0.54 -10.87 -6.45
N ALA A 37 -0.69 -10.54 -6.85
CA ALA A 37 -1.24 -10.95 -8.14
C ALA A 37 -0.44 -10.35 -9.31
N ALA A 38 -0.07 -9.08 -9.21
CA ALA A 38 0.77 -8.42 -10.19
C ALA A 38 2.19 -9.02 -10.24
N ALA A 39 2.79 -9.38 -9.10
CA ALA A 39 4.08 -10.07 -9.05
C ALA A 39 4.05 -11.46 -9.71
N ILE A 40 2.94 -12.21 -9.56
CA ILE A 40 2.76 -13.50 -10.26
C ILE A 40 2.57 -13.30 -11.77
N ALA A 41 1.95 -12.19 -12.17
CA ALA A 41 1.73 -11.81 -13.56
C ALA A 41 2.94 -11.14 -14.23
N ASP A 42 4.11 -11.09 -13.55
CA ASP A 42 5.33 -10.41 -14.03
C ASP A 42 5.14 -8.91 -14.29
N ALA A 43 4.13 -8.30 -13.64
CA ALA A 43 3.84 -6.87 -13.69
C ALA A 43 4.72 -6.12 -12.68
N ASP A 44 6.01 -6.00 -13.01
CA ASP A 44 6.98 -5.32 -12.17
C ASP A 44 6.87 -3.79 -12.25
N GLY A 45 6.68 -3.16 -11.09
CA GLY A 45 6.69 -1.72 -10.89
C GLY A 45 5.31 -1.15 -10.55
N PRO A 46 5.24 -0.07 -9.76
CA PRO A 46 3.99 0.46 -9.22
C PRO A 46 3.00 0.90 -10.32
N GLU A 47 3.48 1.43 -11.44
CA GLU A 47 2.67 1.78 -12.61
C GLU A 47 2.03 0.54 -13.27
N LYS A 48 2.78 -0.54 -13.43
CA LYS A 48 2.27 -1.78 -14.03
C LYS A 48 1.27 -2.47 -13.11
N ILE A 49 1.48 -2.41 -11.80
CA ILE A 49 0.55 -2.93 -10.80
C ILE A 49 -0.79 -2.17 -10.86
N GLU A 50 -0.76 -0.85 -11.01
CA GLU A 50 -1.96 -0.02 -11.21
C GLU A 50 -2.70 -0.43 -12.49
N CYS A 51 -2.00 -0.50 -13.63
CA CYS A 51 -2.59 -0.94 -14.89
C CYS A 51 -3.20 -2.35 -14.80
N PHE A 52 -2.49 -3.31 -14.20
CA PHE A 52 -2.98 -4.67 -13.97
C PHE A 52 -4.25 -4.68 -13.12
N GLY A 53 -4.30 -3.83 -12.08
CA GLY A 53 -5.48 -3.67 -11.23
C GLY A 53 -6.70 -3.20 -12.01
N HIS A 54 -6.53 -2.25 -12.92
CA HIS A 54 -7.61 -1.77 -13.78
C HIS A 54 -8.05 -2.82 -14.81
N GLU A 55 -7.12 -3.55 -15.42
CA GLU A 55 -7.43 -4.59 -16.40
C GLU A 55 -8.09 -5.84 -15.79
N LYS A 56 -7.78 -6.15 -14.54
CA LYS A 56 -8.25 -7.35 -13.83
C LYS A 56 -9.17 -7.04 -12.67
N LEU A 57 -9.79 -5.86 -12.65
CA LEU A 57 -10.69 -5.42 -11.59
C LEU A 57 -11.79 -6.46 -11.31
N ASP A 58 -12.47 -6.94 -12.35
CA ASP A 58 -13.56 -7.92 -12.19
C ASP A 58 -13.09 -9.23 -11.54
N TRP A 59 -11.87 -9.67 -11.85
CA TRP A 59 -11.28 -10.85 -11.24
C TRP A 59 -10.86 -10.59 -9.79
N LEU A 60 -10.27 -9.43 -9.53
CA LEU A 60 -9.84 -9.00 -8.20
C LEU A 60 -11.03 -8.82 -7.23
N MET A 61 -12.17 -8.32 -7.70
CA MET A 61 -13.39 -8.17 -6.90
C MET A 61 -13.96 -9.50 -6.42
N ASN A 62 -13.65 -10.62 -7.08
CA ASN A 62 -14.03 -11.96 -6.60
C ASN A 62 -13.11 -12.47 -5.46
N LEU A 63 -11.93 -11.89 -5.31
CA LEU A 63 -10.92 -12.33 -4.33
C LEU A 63 -10.88 -11.46 -3.07
N ALA A 64 -11.13 -10.17 -3.21
CA ALA A 64 -11.15 -9.22 -2.10
C ALA A 64 -12.10 -8.06 -2.39
N ASP A 65 -12.44 -7.30 -1.35
CA ASP A 65 -13.23 -6.09 -1.51
C ASP A 65 -12.36 -4.96 -2.09
N PHE A 66 -12.74 -4.52 -3.29
CA PHE A 66 -12.19 -3.35 -3.99
C PHE A 66 -13.26 -2.26 -4.17
N SER A 67 -14.24 -2.18 -3.26
CA SER A 67 -15.28 -1.12 -3.24
C SER A 67 -14.71 0.30 -3.30
N ALA A 68 -13.50 0.50 -2.77
CA ALA A 68 -12.76 1.74 -2.80
C ALA A 68 -11.99 2.01 -4.12
N GLY A 69 -12.00 1.06 -5.06
CA GLY A 69 -11.24 1.12 -6.32
C GLY A 69 -9.79 0.63 -6.19
N ILE A 70 -9.04 0.77 -7.30
CA ILE A 70 -7.62 0.41 -7.38
C ILE A 70 -6.77 1.54 -6.81
N PRO A 71 -5.82 1.25 -5.91
CA PRO A 71 -4.89 2.25 -5.41
C PRO A 71 -3.98 2.76 -6.53
N SER A 72 -3.70 4.07 -6.54
CA SER A 72 -2.74 4.68 -7.47
C SER A 72 -1.32 4.14 -7.29
N HIS A 73 -0.47 4.25 -8.32
CA HIS A 73 0.95 3.90 -8.24
C HIS A 73 1.69 4.61 -7.09
N ASP A 74 1.30 5.83 -6.71
CA ASP A 74 1.83 6.54 -5.53
C ASP A 74 1.51 5.79 -4.22
N THR A 75 0.26 5.34 -4.09
CA THR A 75 -0.21 4.58 -2.93
C THR A 75 0.49 3.22 -2.87
N ILE A 76 0.64 2.55 -4.01
CA ILE A 76 1.36 1.27 -4.13
C ILE A 76 2.83 1.46 -3.74
N THR A 77 3.49 2.51 -4.24
CA THR A 77 4.89 2.83 -3.91
C THR A 77 5.06 3.06 -2.42
N ARG A 78 4.14 3.78 -1.79
CA ARG A 78 4.16 4.00 -0.34
C ARG A 78 3.98 2.70 0.44
N VAL A 79 3.05 1.85 0.04
CA VAL A 79 2.83 0.53 0.68
C VAL A 79 4.07 -0.35 0.53
N LEU A 80 4.65 -0.44 -0.67
CA LEU A 80 5.89 -1.18 -0.91
C LEU A 80 7.06 -0.63 -0.08
N SER A 81 7.15 0.69 0.09
CA SER A 81 8.20 1.33 0.91
C SER A 81 8.02 1.08 2.42
N LEU A 82 6.78 0.91 2.87
CA LEU A 82 6.46 0.57 4.27
C LEU A 82 6.73 -0.90 4.58
N ILE A 83 6.55 -1.78 3.60
CA ILE A 83 6.96 -3.17 3.67
C ILE A 83 8.49 -3.21 3.54
N LYS A 84 9.20 -2.87 4.63
CA LYS A 84 10.66 -3.04 4.68
C LYS A 84 10.98 -4.48 4.27
N PRO A 85 11.73 -4.70 3.18
CA PRO A 85 12.23 -6.03 2.89
C PRO A 85 13.25 -6.35 3.98
N SER A 86 12.86 -7.15 4.98
CA SER A 86 13.80 -7.69 5.98
C SER A 86 14.80 -8.67 5.36
N VAL A 87 14.60 -9.03 4.09
CA VAL A 87 15.55 -9.77 3.27
C VAL A 87 15.82 -8.97 2.00
N SER A 88 17.08 -8.60 1.79
CA SER A 88 17.55 -8.12 0.50
C SER A 88 17.28 -9.20 -0.56
N LEU A 89 16.21 -9.06 -1.34
CA LEU A 89 16.00 -9.81 -2.59
C LEU A 89 16.94 -9.32 -3.70
N VAL A 90 17.69 -8.25 -3.44
CA VAL A 90 18.87 -7.88 -4.23
C VAL A 90 19.90 -9.01 -4.12
N CYS A 91 20.02 -9.74 -5.25
CA CYS A 91 21.08 -10.65 -5.60
C CYS A 91 20.98 -12.12 -5.12
N ARG A 92 19.97 -12.85 -5.63
CA ARG A 92 20.12 -14.30 -5.88
C ARG A 92 19.90 -14.73 -7.33
N LEU A 93 19.35 -13.87 -8.18
CA LEU A 93 19.13 -14.16 -9.61
C LEU A 93 20.24 -13.60 -10.53
N CYS A 94 21.13 -12.74 -10.04
CA CYS A 94 22.16 -12.11 -10.87
C CYS A 94 23.38 -13.02 -11.15
N SER A 95 23.45 -14.24 -10.61
CA SER A 95 24.57 -15.17 -10.85
C SER A 95 24.24 -16.33 -11.80
N ARG A 96 23.12 -16.32 -12.55
CA ARG A 96 22.76 -17.46 -13.44
C ARG A 96 22.46 -17.16 -14.91
N THR A 97 22.49 -15.92 -15.40
CA THR A 97 22.14 -15.64 -16.82
C THR A 97 23.08 -14.68 -17.55
N LYS A 98 24.35 -14.57 -17.12
CA LYS A 98 25.40 -13.98 -17.97
C LYS A 98 26.67 -14.83 -17.99
N ALA A 99 26.50 -16.09 -18.38
CA ALA A 99 27.56 -16.92 -18.95
C ALA A 99 27.13 -17.26 -20.39
N ARG A 100 27.27 -16.28 -21.26
CA ARG A 100 27.38 -16.49 -22.70
C ARG A 100 28.60 -15.73 -23.18
#